data_AF-A0A3M8C904-F1
#
_entry.id   AF-A0A3M8C904-F1
#
_cell.length_a   1.000
_cell.length_b   1.000
_cell.length_c   1.000
_cell.angle_alpha   90.00
_cell.angle_beta   90.00
_cell.angle_gamma   90.00
#
_symmetry.space_group_name_H-M   'P 1'
#
loop_
_entity.id
_entity.type
_entity.pdbx_description
1 polymer ?
#
loop_
_entity_poly.entity_id
_entity_poly.type
_entity_poly.pdbx_seq_one_letter_code
_entity_poly.pdbx_strand_id
1 'polypeptide(L)'
;MTKELNENYQQTEETPYEDQDVAVVEKKESMQVGPREMLRYMAEAFSESSERAVKALNAKSKFDNVAIFVDYDNIYWTLTNYQHHPDHEDPQKNLFLRLWELYGRDNIRVFKAYADYEQVKNDLTRLQHKRIQVRHVYANGKTENKRKNSSDIELCIDAIETTYKDPNITCFVFVTADSDMIPIMSRLMYKGKRVELFYIDSSAPKHTDITNFCHKAYNLMDFLNVEIKSISYEKYIGSGILAVQRWHEKHVNRPNVFLGKLFMKNSFISDLQLTPQHASRLVDLFIGEKLVIERHRNDKSEYVLNVEDPRVQAALALETPEAAVTTNKFS
;
A
#
# COMPACT_ATOMS: atom_id res chain seq x y z
N MET A 1 4.85 68.12 38.80
CA MET A 1 5.93 67.47 38.02
C MET A 1 6.14 66.09 38.63
N THR A 2 6.09 65.03 37.82
CA THR A 2 6.64 63.67 38.05
C THR A 2 6.10 62.75 39.17
N LYS A 3 5.89 61.48 38.76
CA LYS A 3 5.79 60.16 39.44
C LYS A 3 6.03 60.05 40.97
N GLU A 4 5.27 59.16 41.64
CA GLU A 4 5.69 57.86 42.27
C GLU A 4 4.55 57.27 43.17
N LEU A 5 4.23 55.98 43.02
CA LEU A 5 4.32 54.85 44.00
C LEU A 5 3.63 55.05 45.37
N ASN A 6 2.66 54.19 45.77
CA ASN A 6 2.86 52.92 46.50
C ASN A 6 1.56 52.37 47.15
N GLU A 7 1.57 51.05 47.38
CA GLU A 7 1.06 50.30 48.55
C GLU A 7 -0.28 49.53 48.63
N ASN A 8 -0.10 48.29 49.10
CA ASN A 8 -0.97 47.16 49.50
C ASN A 8 -1.90 47.46 50.70
N TYR A 9 -2.98 46.67 50.88
CA TYR A 9 -3.11 45.59 51.90
C TYR A 9 -4.53 44.98 51.98
N GLN A 10 -4.60 43.81 52.64
CA GLN A 10 -5.59 42.72 52.65
C GLN A 10 -6.84 42.88 53.56
N GLN A 11 -7.80 41.94 53.37
CA GLN A 11 -8.80 41.34 54.32
C GLN A 11 -9.99 42.25 54.74
N THR A 12 -11.23 41.78 54.90
CA THR A 12 -11.78 40.57 55.59
C THR A 12 -13.16 40.14 55.05
N GLU A 13 -13.57 38.93 55.44
CA GLU A 13 -14.82 38.21 55.16
C GLU A 13 -16.07 38.71 55.93
N GLU A 14 -17.21 38.11 55.52
CA GLU A 14 -18.47 37.83 56.25
C GLU A 14 -19.67 38.82 56.17
N THR A 15 -20.74 38.28 55.56
CA THR A 15 -22.19 38.60 55.52
C THR A 15 -22.81 38.83 56.91
N PRO A 16 -24.02 39.42 57.13
CA PRO A 16 -25.32 38.94 56.57
C PRO A 16 -26.53 39.92 56.51
N TYR A 17 -27.66 39.35 56.06
CA TYR A 17 -29.08 39.76 56.18
C TYR A 17 -29.79 40.52 55.03
N GLU A 18 -30.64 39.73 54.37
CA GLU A 18 -32.02 39.99 53.90
C GLU A 18 -32.38 41.36 53.32
N ASP A 19 -32.67 41.36 52.01
CA ASP A 19 -33.81 42.09 51.47
C ASP A 19 -34.56 41.22 50.46
N GLN A 20 -35.88 41.24 50.59
CA GLN A 20 -36.87 40.44 49.87
C GLN A 20 -37.20 41.05 48.49
N ASP A 21 -37.89 40.24 47.68
CA ASP A 21 -38.65 40.58 46.47
C ASP A 21 -37.81 40.82 45.19
N VAL A 22 -37.96 40.10 44.08
CA VAL A 22 -39.16 39.54 43.45
C VAL A 22 -38.74 38.31 42.61
N ALA A 23 -39.08 37.09 43.05
CA ALA A 23 -39.06 35.92 42.18
C ALA A 23 -40.43 35.81 41.49
N VAL A 24 -40.48 36.19 40.21
CA VAL A 24 -41.59 35.87 39.32
C VAL A 24 -41.75 34.35 39.32
N VAL A 25 -42.83 33.88 39.94
CA VAL A 25 -43.26 32.48 39.86
C VAL A 25 -43.72 32.25 38.43
N GLU A 26 -42.82 31.79 37.55
CA GLU A 26 -43.23 31.07 36.35
C GLU A 26 -43.96 29.81 36.81
N LYS A 27 -45.30 29.84 36.70
CA LYS A 27 -46.14 28.66 36.83
C LYS A 27 -45.58 27.60 35.88
N LYS A 28 -45.02 26.51 36.43
CA LYS A 28 -44.94 25.25 35.71
C LYS A 28 -46.38 24.78 35.50
N GLU A 29 -46.97 25.15 34.36
CA GLU A 29 -48.14 24.47 33.83
C GLU A 29 -47.75 23.00 33.68
N SER A 30 -48.37 22.14 34.48
CA SER A 30 -48.31 20.71 34.28
C SER A 30 -48.99 20.44 32.95
N MET A 31 -48.18 20.17 31.92
CA MET A 31 -48.66 19.78 30.61
C MET A 31 -49.43 18.47 30.77
N GLN A 32 -50.75 18.56 30.92
CA GLN A 32 -51.64 17.40 30.88
C GLN A 32 -51.68 16.93 29.42
N VAL A 33 -50.67 16.14 29.05
CA VAL A 33 -50.58 15.51 27.74
C VAL A 33 -51.80 14.59 27.61
N GLY A 34 -52.73 14.96 26.74
CA GLY A 34 -53.96 14.19 26.54
C GLY A 34 -53.64 12.78 26.04
N PRO A 35 -54.50 11.78 26.28
CA PRO A 35 -54.22 10.39 25.92
C PRO A 35 -53.79 10.19 24.45
N ARG A 36 -54.38 10.97 23.53
CA ARG A 36 -54.02 10.97 22.09
C ARG A 36 -52.64 11.54 21.80
N GLU A 37 -52.24 12.56 22.53
CA GLU A 37 -50.96 13.23 22.34
C GLU A 37 -49.82 12.38 22.94
N MET A 38 -50.09 11.72 24.07
CA MET A 38 -49.19 10.72 24.66
C MET A 38 -49.00 9.53 23.71
N LEU A 39 -50.07 9.04 23.08
CA LEU A 39 -50.03 8.01 22.04
C LEU A 39 -49.17 8.43 20.84
N ARG A 40 -49.26 9.70 20.40
CA ARG A 40 -48.44 10.22 19.31
C ARG A 40 -46.96 10.28 19.68
N TYR A 41 -46.64 10.80 20.86
CA TYR A 41 -45.26 10.84 21.36
C TYR A 41 -44.66 9.44 21.51
N MET A 42 -45.44 8.47 22.00
CA MET A 42 -45.01 7.08 22.07
C MET A 42 -44.77 6.48 20.69
N ALA A 43 -45.66 6.74 19.72
CA ALA A 43 -45.52 6.25 18.35
C ALA A 43 -44.29 6.84 17.64
N GLU A 44 -44.02 8.14 17.82
CA GLU A 44 -42.83 8.82 17.28
C GLU A 44 -41.56 8.28 17.92
N ALA A 45 -41.52 8.15 19.25
CA ALA A 45 -40.38 7.56 19.96
C ALA A 45 -40.13 6.09 19.57
N PHE A 46 -41.19 5.32 19.32
CA PHE A 46 -41.08 3.95 18.79
C PHE A 46 -40.57 3.93 17.35
N SER A 47 -41.02 4.85 16.50
CA SER A 47 -40.55 4.96 15.12
C SER A 47 -39.08 5.35 15.05
N GLU A 48 -38.65 6.36 15.82
CA GLU A 48 -37.25 6.77 15.90
C GLU A 48 -36.34 5.68 16.47
N SER A 49 -36.78 4.99 17.53
CA SER A 49 -36.01 3.88 18.11
C SER A 49 -35.96 2.67 17.18
N SER A 50 -37.03 2.38 16.44
CA SER A 50 -37.06 1.32 15.42
C SER A 50 -36.18 1.67 14.23
N GLU A 51 -36.20 2.91 13.73
CA GLU A 51 -35.29 3.36 12.67
C GLU A 51 -33.83 3.29 13.11
N ARG A 52 -33.52 3.68 14.35
CA ARG A 52 -32.17 3.54 14.92
C ARG A 52 -31.78 2.08 15.07
N ALA A 53 -32.68 1.20 15.52
CA ALA A 53 -32.44 -0.23 15.64
C ALA A 53 -32.23 -0.88 14.27
N VAL A 54 -33.03 -0.54 13.25
CA VAL A 54 -32.90 -1.03 11.88
C VAL A 54 -31.63 -0.48 11.23
N LYS A 55 -31.28 0.80 11.42
CA LYS A 55 -29.98 1.35 10.98
C LYS A 55 -28.81 0.67 11.69
N ALA A 56 -28.91 0.44 13.00
CA ALA A 56 -27.88 -0.25 13.77
C ALA A 56 -27.73 -1.71 13.35
N LEU A 57 -28.82 -2.43 13.11
CA LEU A 57 -28.83 -3.80 12.59
C LEU A 57 -28.27 -3.85 11.15
N ASN A 58 -28.67 -2.93 10.28
CA ASN A 58 -28.12 -2.83 8.92
C ASN A 58 -26.63 -2.47 8.94
N ALA A 59 -26.19 -1.60 9.85
CA ALA A 59 -24.77 -1.29 10.04
C ALA A 59 -23.98 -2.46 10.63
N LYS A 60 -24.57 -3.23 11.57
CA LYS A 60 -23.99 -4.45 12.14
C LYS A 60 -23.89 -5.58 11.11
N SER A 61 -24.85 -5.67 10.17
CA SER A 61 -24.92 -6.74 9.16
C SER A 61 -23.93 -6.64 7.99
N LYS A 62 -23.22 -5.52 7.81
CA LYS A 62 -22.52 -5.28 6.54
C LYS A 62 -21.32 -6.19 6.32
N PHE A 63 -20.71 -6.71 7.40
CA PHE A 63 -19.49 -7.52 7.36
C PHE A 63 -19.49 -8.66 8.39
N ASP A 64 -20.61 -9.31 8.66
CA ASP A 64 -20.58 -10.48 9.56
C ASP A 64 -19.93 -11.68 8.86
N ASN A 65 -18.86 -12.22 9.45
CA ASN A 65 -18.06 -13.33 8.93
C ASN A 65 -17.36 -13.04 7.59
N VAL A 66 -16.23 -12.33 7.65
CA VAL A 66 -15.38 -12.01 6.51
C VAL A 66 -14.24 -13.03 6.36
N ALA A 67 -13.99 -13.46 5.12
CA ALA A 67 -12.81 -14.21 4.75
C ALA A 67 -11.93 -13.39 3.79
N ILE A 68 -10.70 -13.10 4.20
CA ILE A 68 -9.73 -12.31 3.46
C ILE A 68 -8.63 -13.22 2.91
N PHE A 69 -8.45 -13.16 1.60
CA PHE A 69 -7.45 -13.89 0.85
C PHE A 69 -6.54 -12.91 0.12
N VAL A 70 -5.26 -12.88 0.52
CA VAL A 70 -4.26 -11.99 -0.04
C VAL A 70 -3.30 -12.79 -0.91
N ASP A 71 -3.30 -12.50 -2.20
CA ASP A 71 -2.25 -12.91 -3.14
C ASP A 71 -1.00 -12.07 -2.85
N TYR A 72 -0.27 -12.47 -1.80
CA TYR A 72 0.80 -11.69 -1.23
C TYR A 72 2.02 -11.61 -2.16
N ASP A 73 2.29 -12.65 -2.94
CA ASP A 73 3.39 -12.66 -3.91
C ASP A 73 3.19 -11.57 -4.97
N ASN A 74 2.04 -11.56 -5.63
CA ASN A 74 1.75 -10.57 -6.67
C ASN A 74 1.71 -9.14 -6.12
N ILE A 75 1.02 -8.96 -4.98
CA ILE A 75 0.92 -7.65 -4.32
C ILE A 75 2.29 -7.15 -3.87
N TYR A 76 3.16 -8.02 -3.34
CA TYR A 76 4.51 -7.65 -2.93
C TYR A 76 5.33 -7.10 -4.09
N TRP A 77 5.41 -7.84 -5.20
CA TRP A 77 6.20 -7.41 -6.36
C TRP A 77 5.61 -6.16 -7.01
N THR A 78 4.27 -6.08 -7.10
CA THR A 78 3.60 -4.92 -7.68
C THR A 78 3.84 -3.66 -6.84
N LEU A 79 3.66 -3.71 -5.52
CA LEU A 79 3.89 -2.55 -4.64
C LEU A 79 5.38 -2.17 -4.57
N THR A 80 6.28 -3.14 -4.65
CA THR A 80 7.73 -2.89 -4.69
C THR A 80 8.13 -2.04 -5.90
N ASN A 81 7.45 -2.19 -7.03
CA ASN A 81 7.69 -1.33 -8.20
C ASN A 81 7.43 0.16 -7.90
N TYR A 82 6.55 0.45 -6.95
CA TYR A 82 6.21 1.79 -6.46
C TYR A 82 6.97 2.16 -5.17
N GLN A 83 8.06 1.46 -4.85
CA GLN A 83 8.83 1.65 -3.62
C GLN A 83 7.99 1.52 -2.34
N HIS A 84 6.92 0.73 -2.41
CA HIS A 84 6.02 0.51 -1.29
C HIS A 84 6.10 -0.93 -0.81
N HIS A 85 6.11 -1.13 0.51
CA HIS A 85 6.11 -2.46 1.11
C HIS A 85 4.70 -2.78 1.64
N PRO A 86 4.11 -3.96 1.36
CA PRO A 86 2.78 -4.29 1.86
C PRO A 86 2.67 -4.25 3.40
N ASP A 87 3.72 -4.69 4.11
CA ASP A 87 3.81 -4.62 5.57
C ASP A 87 4.57 -3.37 6.05
N HIS A 88 4.19 -2.20 5.54
CA HIS A 88 4.78 -0.90 5.86
C HIS A 88 4.69 -0.57 7.36
N GLU A 89 5.62 0.21 7.90
CA GLU A 89 5.62 0.60 9.32
C GLU A 89 4.49 1.57 9.67
N ASP A 90 4.26 2.57 8.81
CA ASP A 90 3.10 3.47 8.88
C ASP A 90 1.78 2.66 8.76
N PRO A 91 0.92 2.66 9.79
CA PRO A 91 -0.37 1.97 9.75
C PRO A 91 -1.28 2.39 8.60
N GLN A 92 -1.21 3.66 8.15
CA GLN A 92 -2.05 4.15 7.06
C GLN A 92 -1.63 3.63 5.69
N LYS A 93 -0.40 3.12 5.58
CA LYS A 93 0.14 2.51 4.36
C LYS A 93 0.31 0.99 4.46
N ASN A 94 0.01 0.40 5.63
CA ASN A 94 0.13 -1.03 5.88
C ASN A 94 -1.15 -1.77 5.44
N LEU A 95 -0.97 -2.71 4.51
CA LEU A 95 -2.08 -3.49 3.93
C LEU A 95 -2.93 -4.18 4.98
N PHE A 96 -2.27 -4.90 5.89
CA PHE A 96 -2.97 -5.77 6.82
C PHE A 96 -3.68 -4.98 7.92
N LEU A 97 -3.05 -3.93 8.45
CA LEU A 97 -3.64 -3.09 9.47
C LEU A 97 -4.87 -2.36 8.92
N ARG A 98 -4.80 -1.87 7.68
CA ARG A 98 -5.91 -1.21 6.99
C ARG A 98 -7.08 -2.15 6.71
N LEU A 99 -6.81 -3.40 6.34
CA LEU A 99 -7.85 -4.42 6.16
C LEU A 99 -8.52 -4.78 7.50
N TRP A 100 -7.74 -4.90 8.58
CA TRP A 100 -8.27 -5.10 9.94
C TRP A 100 -9.16 -3.94 10.38
N GLU A 101 -8.76 -2.70 10.09
CA GLU A 101 -9.52 -1.47 10.39
C GLU A 101 -10.83 -1.44 9.59
N LEU A 102 -10.77 -1.71 8.28
CA LEU A 102 -11.92 -1.60 7.38
C LEU A 102 -13.03 -2.61 7.70
N TYR A 103 -12.68 -3.87 7.93
CA TYR A 103 -13.67 -4.94 8.14
C TYR A 103 -14.02 -5.15 9.62
N GLY A 104 -13.18 -4.65 10.54
CA GLY A 104 -13.34 -4.86 11.98
C GLY A 104 -12.77 -6.20 12.43
N ARG A 105 -12.01 -6.19 13.54
CA ARG A 105 -11.29 -7.38 14.03
C ARG A 105 -12.20 -8.55 14.37
N ASP A 106 -13.34 -8.26 14.99
CA ASP A 106 -14.25 -9.31 15.43
C ASP A 106 -14.99 -9.97 14.26
N ASN A 107 -15.03 -9.33 13.10
CA ASN A 107 -15.78 -9.77 11.92
C ASN A 107 -15.00 -10.74 11.03
N ILE A 108 -13.67 -10.71 11.06
CA ILE A 108 -12.81 -11.54 10.20
C ILE A 108 -12.64 -12.93 10.81
N ARG A 109 -13.02 -13.96 10.05
CA ARG A 109 -12.93 -15.38 10.45
C ARG A 109 -11.78 -16.09 9.76
N VAL A 110 -11.41 -15.63 8.58
CA VAL A 110 -10.25 -16.13 7.82
C VAL A 110 -9.43 -14.93 7.35
N PHE A 111 -8.13 -14.96 7.57
CA PHE A 111 -7.19 -13.99 7.01
C PHE A 111 -5.91 -14.72 6.60
N LYS A 112 -5.76 -14.99 5.31
CA LYS A 112 -4.65 -15.75 4.75
C LYS A 112 -3.87 -14.94 3.74
N ALA A 113 -2.55 -15.11 3.75
CA ALA A 113 -1.62 -14.47 2.81
C ALA A 113 -0.74 -15.52 2.12
N TYR A 114 -0.85 -15.61 0.80
CA TYR A 114 -0.27 -16.65 -0.03
C TYR A 114 0.95 -16.11 -0.78
N ALA A 115 2.11 -16.74 -0.58
CA ALA A 115 3.31 -16.40 -1.34
C ALA A 115 4.37 -17.50 -1.28
N ASP A 116 5.32 -17.43 -2.22
CA ASP A 116 6.63 -18.03 -2.06
C ASP A 116 7.49 -17.15 -1.12
N TYR A 117 7.35 -17.41 0.19
CA TYR A 117 8.11 -16.70 1.24
C TYR A 117 9.63 -16.95 1.24
N GLU A 118 10.16 -17.79 0.36
CA GLU A 118 11.61 -17.83 0.11
C GLU A 118 12.05 -16.67 -0.80
N GLN A 119 11.14 -16.12 -1.61
CA GLN A 119 11.44 -15.06 -2.59
C GLN A 119 10.99 -13.67 -2.14
N VAL A 120 9.90 -13.57 -1.39
CA VAL A 120 9.45 -12.27 -0.84
C VAL A 120 10.18 -11.96 0.46
N LYS A 121 10.77 -10.76 0.57
CA LYS A 121 11.42 -10.34 1.81
C LYS A 121 10.35 -9.84 2.78
N ASN A 122 10.00 -10.64 3.78
CA ASN A 122 9.14 -10.19 4.87
C ASN A 122 9.47 -10.92 6.18
N ASP A 123 9.15 -10.28 7.31
CA ASP A 123 9.22 -10.89 8.63
C ASP A 123 7.92 -11.68 8.89
N LEU A 124 8.02 -13.01 8.81
CA LEU A 124 6.90 -13.92 9.04
C LEU A 124 6.35 -13.80 10.46
N THR A 125 7.21 -13.52 11.44
CA THR A 125 6.80 -13.32 12.84
C THR A 125 5.91 -12.08 12.95
N ARG A 126 6.29 -10.98 12.27
CA ARG A 126 5.46 -9.77 12.21
C ARG A 126 4.10 -10.00 11.55
N LEU A 127 3.99 -10.90 10.57
CA LEU A 127 2.68 -11.26 10.00
C LEU A 127 1.84 -12.10 10.97
N GLN A 128 2.46 -13.09 11.61
CA GLN A 128 1.78 -13.95 12.59
C GLN A 128 1.28 -13.16 13.81
N HIS A 129 2.06 -12.19 14.30
CA HIS A 129 1.64 -11.27 15.36
C HIS A 129 0.41 -10.43 14.99
N LYS A 130 0.19 -10.17 13.69
CA LYS A 130 -1.02 -9.52 13.16
C LYS A 130 -2.17 -10.51 12.91
N ARG A 131 -2.05 -11.77 13.37
CA ARG A 131 -3.04 -12.86 13.20
C ARG A 131 -3.31 -13.22 11.74
N ILE A 132 -2.31 -13.06 10.88
CA ILE A 132 -2.38 -13.46 9.47
C ILE A 132 -1.88 -14.89 9.35
N GLN A 133 -2.68 -15.76 8.75
CA GLN A 133 -2.28 -17.12 8.44
C GLN A 133 -1.39 -17.11 7.19
N VAL A 134 -0.09 -17.27 7.42
CA VAL A 134 0.92 -17.37 6.36
C VAL A 134 0.73 -18.70 5.63
N ARG A 135 0.49 -18.65 4.32
CA ARG A 135 0.44 -19.82 3.43
C ARG A 135 1.63 -19.79 2.49
N HIS A 136 2.66 -20.57 2.83
CA HIS A 136 3.81 -20.74 1.95
C HIS A 136 3.45 -21.65 0.79
N VAL A 137 3.59 -21.13 -0.43
CA VAL A 137 3.29 -21.86 -1.66
C VAL A 137 4.57 -21.99 -2.46
N TYR A 138 5.05 -23.23 -2.58
CA TYR A 138 6.30 -23.50 -3.26
C TYR A 138 6.14 -23.39 -4.78
N ALA A 139 6.82 -22.42 -5.38
CA ALA A 139 6.93 -22.29 -6.82
C ALA A 139 8.20 -23.00 -7.30
N ASN A 140 8.08 -24.28 -7.67
CA ASN A 140 9.15 -25.06 -8.31
C ASN A 140 9.92 -24.20 -9.33
N GLY A 141 11.19 -23.89 -9.05
CA GLY A 141 11.99 -22.80 -9.64
C GLY A 141 12.28 -22.85 -11.16
N LYS A 142 11.45 -23.51 -11.96
CA LYS A 142 11.57 -23.61 -13.42
C LYS A 142 10.68 -22.55 -14.08
N THR A 143 11.32 -21.44 -14.47
CA THR A 143 10.83 -20.30 -15.30
C THR A 143 9.89 -19.28 -14.63
N GLU A 144 10.10 -17.99 -14.94
CA GLU A 144 9.38 -16.83 -14.38
C GLU A 144 7.85 -16.91 -14.54
N ASN A 145 7.36 -17.52 -15.63
CA ASN A 145 5.92 -17.67 -15.89
C ASN A 145 5.27 -18.81 -15.09
N LYS A 146 6.03 -19.86 -14.73
CA LYS A 146 5.50 -20.99 -13.95
C LYS A 146 5.46 -20.70 -12.45
N ARG A 147 6.13 -19.63 -12.00
CA ARG A 147 6.16 -19.19 -10.61
C ARG A 147 4.85 -18.56 -10.15
N LYS A 148 4.18 -17.81 -11.03
CA LYS A 148 3.02 -16.97 -10.67
C LYS A 148 1.76 -17.78 -10.36
N ASN A 149 1.51 -18.87 -11.08
CA ASN A 149 0.22 -19.56 -10.99
C ASN A 149 0.02 -20.38 -9.70
N SER A 150 1.08 -20.71 -8.95
CA SER A 150 0.93 -21.63 -7.80
C SER A 150 0.17 -20.99 -6.63
N SER A 151 0.51 -19.74 -6.26
CA SER A 151 -0.16 -19.03 -5.16
C SER A 151 -1.64 -18.81 -5.45
N ASP A 152 -1.96 -18.45 -6.69
CA ASP A 152 -3.34 -18.18 -7.15
C ASP A 152 -4.21 -19.45 -7.11
N ILE A 153 -3.65 -20.59 -7.51
CA ILE A 153 -4.34 -21.88 -7.45
C ILE A 153 -4.62 -22.27 -6.01
N GLU A 154 -3.62 -22.20 -5.12
CA GLU A 154 -3.79 -22.55 -3.71
C GLU A 154 -4.82 -21.63 -3.03
N LEU A 155 -4.74 -20.33 -3.29
CA LEU A 155 -5.70 -19.35 -2.82
C LEU A 155 -7.12 -19.68 -3.28
N CYS A 156 -7.31 -19.98 -4.56
CA CYS A 156 -8.61 -20.38 -5.11
C CYS A 156 -9.17 -21.63 -4.44
N ILE A 157 -8.34 -22.66 -4.26
CA ILE A 157 -8.75 -23.91 -3.60
C ILE A 157 -9.21 -23.60 -2.18
N ASP A 158 -8.40 -22.87 -1.40
CA ASP A 158 -8.74 -22.51 -0.03
C ASP A 158 -10.03 -21.67 0.05
N ALA A 159 -10.27 -20.75 -0.89
CA ALA A 159 -11.50 -19.96 -0.93
C ALA A 159 -12.74 -20.82 -1.24
N ILE A 160 -12.62 -21.77 -2.19
CA ILE A 160 -13.67 -22.74 -2.50
C ILE A 160 -13.95 -23.61 -1.27
N GLU A 161 -12.92 -24.19 -0.66
CA GLU A 161 -13.07 -25.02 0.53
C GLU A 161 -13.72 -24.26 1.68
N THR A 162 -13.28 -23.02 1.92
CA THR A 162 -13.84 -22.14 2.96
C THR A 162 -15.33 -21.94 2.76
N THR A 163 -15.79 -21.79 1.51
CA THR A 163 -17.21 -21.65 1.17
C THR A 163 -18.06 -22.85 1.61
N TYR A 164 -17.50 -24.06 1.59
CA TYR A 164 -18.19 -25.28 1.98
C TYR A 164 -17.97 -25.67 3.44
N LYS A 165 -16.79 -25.39 4.00
CA LYS A 165 -16.43 -25.73 5.39
C LYS A 165 -17.09 -24.79 6.40
N ASP A 166 -17.24 -23.51 6.06
CA ASP A 166 -17.91 -22.53 6.91
C ASP A 166 -18.96 -21.74 6.12
N PRO A 167 -20.20 -22.27 6.06
CA PRO A 167 -21.30 -21.63 5.34
C PRO A 167 -21.66 -20.24 5.89
N ASN A 168 -21.28 -19.91 7.13
CA ASN A 168 -21.62 -18.64 7.77
C ASN A 168 -20.83 -17.46 7.19
N ILE A 169 -19.72 -17.72 6.50
CA ILE A 169 -18.94 -16.68 5.82
C ILE A 169 -19.82 -16.06 4.74
N THR A 170 -20.12 -14.78 4.90
CA THR A 170 -21.01 -14.04 3.98
C THR A 170 -20.23 -13.20 2.99
N CYS A 171 -19.00 -12.82 3.33
CA CYS A 171 -18.16 -11.90 2.56
C CYS A 171 -16.78 -12.49 2.29
N PHE A 172 -16.39 -12.50 1.02
CA PHE A 172 -15.07 -12.90 0.54
C PHE A 172 -14.34 -11.68 0.01
N VAL A 173 -13.14 -11.43 0.53
CA VAL A 173 -12.29 -10.31 0.15
C VAL A 173 -11.06 -10.87 -0.55
N PHE A 174 -10.86 -10.48 -1.78
CA PHE A 174 -9.67 -10.81 -2.56
C PHE A 174 -8.77 -9.59 -2.67
N VAL A 175 -7.50 -9.75 -2.33
CA VAL A 175 -6.47 -8.74 -2.56
C VAL A 175 -5.51 -9.32 -3.58
N THR A 176 -5.69 -8.93 -4.83
CA THR A 176 -4.92 -9.45 -5.96
C THR A 176 -4.83 -8.40 -7.07
N ALA A 177 -3.80 -8.51 -7.90
CA ALA A 177 -3.68 -7.74 -9.12
C ALA A 177 -3.94 -8.59 -10.38
N ASP A 178 -4.36 -9.85 -10.21
CA ASP A 178 -4.51 -10.81 -11.31
C ASP A 178 -5.98 -10.99 -11.75
N SER A 179 -6.21 -10.88 -13.06
CA SER A 179 -7.50 -11.16 -13.69
C SER A 179 -7.88 -12.64 -13.67
N ASP A 180 -6.94 -13.55 -13.44
CA ASP A 180 -7.20 -14.99 -13.36
C ASP A 180 -8.08 -15.36 -12.15
N MET A 181 -8.33 -14.42 -11.23
CA MET A 181 -9.28 -14.56 -10.11
C MET A 181 -10.75 -14.34 -10.46
N ILE A 182 -11.05 -13.84 -11.66
CA ILE A 182 -12.43 -13.60 -12.12
C ILE A 182 -13.34 -14.85 -11.98
N PRO A 183 -12.92 -16.07 -12.37
CA PRO A 183 -13.77 -17.26 -12.29
C PRO A 183 -14.16 -17.63 -10.85
N ILE A 184 -13.27 -17.51 -9.87
CA ILE A 184 -13.59 -17.83 -8.47
C ILE A 184 -14.54 -16.78 -7.88
N MET A 185 -14.29 -15.50 -8.14
CA MET A 185 -15.15 -14.40 -7.70
C MET A 185 -16.58 -14.57 -8.24
N SER A 186 -16.70 -14.87 -9.54
CA SER A 186 -17.99 -15.13 -10.19
C SER A 186 -18.72 -16.33 -9.56
N ARG A 187 -18.01 -17.43 -9.27
CA ARG A 187 -18.60 -18.62 -8.62
C ARG A 187 -19.10 -18.33 -7.21
N LEU A 188 -18.40 -17.49 -6.44
CA LEU A 188 -18.83 -17.06 -5.12
C LEU A 188 -20.09 -16.19 -5.19
N MET A 189 -20.17 -15.29 -6.17
CA MET A 189 -21.38 -14.50 -6.44
C MET A 189 -22.58 -15.38 -6.78
N TYR A 190 -22.42 -16.38 -7.66
CA TYR A 190 -23.48 -17.34 -7.97
C TYR A 190 -23.96 -18.14 -6.75
N LYS A 191 -23.12 -18.28 -5.72
CA LYS A 191 -23.46 -18.90 -4.43
C LYS A 191 -24.08 -17.91 -3.43
N GLY A 192 -24.40 -16.69 -3.84
CA GLY A 192 -24.99 -15.66 -2.99
C GLY A 192 -24.02 -15.07 -1.97
N LYS A 193 -22.70 -15.23 -2.18
CA LYS A 193 -21.69 -14.62 -1.31
C LYS A 193 -21.37 -13.21 -1.78
N ARG A 194 -21.19 -12.27 -0.84
CA ARG A 194 -20.61 -10.96 -1.13
C ARG A 194 -19.14 -11.14 -1.49
N VAL A 195 -18.69 -10.43 -2.51
CA VAL A 195 -17.31 -10.46 -3.01
C VAL A 195 -16.80 -9.03 -3.10
N GLU A 196 -15.69 -8.74 -2.42
CA GLU A 196 -14.97 -7.47 -2.51
C GLU A 196 -13.56 -7.69 -3.05
N LEU A 197 -13.05 -6.71 -3.80
CA LEU A 197 -11.76 -6.78 -4.49
C LEU A 197 -10.89 -5.58 -4.12
N PHE A 198 -9.64 -5.82 -3.78
CA PHE A 198 -8.58 -4.82 -3.76
C PHE A 198 -7.63 -5.11 -4.92
N TYR A 199 -7.47 -4.14 -5.82
CA TYR A 199 -6.74 -4.31 -7.06
C TYR A 199 -5.83 -3.12 -7.36
N ILE A 200 -4.93 -3.26 -8.32
CA ILE A 200 -4.03 -2.18 -8.77
C ILE A 200 -4.26 -1.93 -10.27
N ASP A 201 -4.68 -0.71 -10.63
CA ASP A 201 -5.01 -0.32 -12.01
C ASP A 201 -3.88 -0.55 -13.03
N SER A 202 -2.63 -0.40 -12.62
CA SER A 202 -1.47 -0.58 -13.52
C SER A 202 -1.23 -2.03 -13.97
N SER A 203 -1.85 -2.98 -13.27
CA SER A 203 -1.65 -4.42 -13.45
C SER A 203 -2.86 -5.12 -14.06
N ALA A 204 -4.02 -4.45 -14.14
CA ALA A 204 -5.22 -4.99 -14.75
C ALA A 204 -5.08 -5.04 -16.29
N PRO A 205 -5.42 -6.16 -16.95
CA PRO A 205 -5.38 -6.25 -18.41
C PRO A 205 -6.33 -5.22 -19.03
N LYS A 206 -5.83 -4.42 -19.98
CA LYS A 206 -6.59 -3.35 -20.68
C LYS A 206 -7.88 -3.81 -21.38
N HIS A 207 -8.13 -5.11 -21.49
CA HIS A 207 -9.27 -5.68 -22.21
C HIS A 207 -10.34 -6.28 -21.28
N THR A 208 -10.07 -6.42 -19.98
CA THR A 208 -11.04 -6.98 -19.02
C THR A 208 -11.05 -6.15 -17.75
N ASP A 209 -12.14 -5.41 -17.55
CA ASP A 209 -12.36 -4.70 -16.30
C ASP A 209 -12.82 -5.69 -15.21
N ILE A 210 -11.85 -6.09 -14.38
CA ILE A 210 -12.03 -7.03 -13.25
C ILE A 210 -13.07 -6.54 -12.24
N THR A 211 -13.32 -5.23 -12.17
CA THR A 211 -14.22 -4.64 -11.16
C THR A 211 -15.68 -5.05 -11.37
N ASN A 212 -16.06 -5.43 -12.61
CA ASN A 212 -17.40 -5.90 -12.94
C ASN A 212 -17.75 -7.28 -12.35
N PHE A 213 -16.75 -8.00 -11.83
CA PHE A 213 -16.92 -9.36 -11.28
C PHE A 213 -16.93 -9.38 -9.75
N CYS A 214 -17.21 -8.23 -9.12
CA CYS A 214 -17.34 -8.11 -7.67
C CYS A 214 -18.45 -7.14 -7.28
N HIS A 215 -18.83 -7.15 -6.01
CA HIS A 215 -19.84 -6.21 -5.48
C HIS A 215 -19.23 -4.86 -5.10
N LYS A 216 -17.92 -4.84 -4.81
CA LYS A 216 -17.19 -3.63 -4.45
C LYS A 216 -15.71 -3.82 -4.74
N ALA A 217 -15.11 -2.85 -5.45
CA ALA A 217 -13.70 -2.81 -5.73
C ALA A 217 -13.05 -1.59 -5.07
N TYR A 218 -11.79 -1.73 -4.65
CA TYR A 218 -10.96 -0.67 -4.11
C TYR A 218 -9.62 -0.65 -4.83
N ASN A 219 -9.21 0.51 -5.33
CA ASN A 219 -7.85 0.68 -5.81
C ASN A 219 -6.89 0.64 -4.60
N LEU A 220 -5.92 -0.26 -4.65
CA LEU A 220 -5.03 -0.52 -3.53
C LEU A 220 -4.01 0.61 -3.32
N MET A 221 -3.63 1.32 -4.38
CA MET A 221 -2.72 2.48 -4.29
C MET A 221 -3.37 3.59 -3.48
N ASP A 222 -4.63 3.90 -3.76
CA ASP A 222 -5.41 4.88 -3.01
C ASP A 222 -5.66 4.40 -1.58
N PHE A 223 -6.02 3.12 -1.41
CA PHE A 223 -6.32 2.53 -0.11
C PHE A 223 -5.13 2.57 0.87
N LEU A 224 -3.92 2.42 0.35
CA LEU A 224 -2.65 2.42 1.10
C LEU A 224 -1.92 3.76 1.05
N ASN A 225 -2.52 4.82 0.49
CA ASN A 225 -1.88 6.14 0.34
C ASN A 225 -0.48 6.04 -0.29
N VAL A 226 -0.36 5.24 -1.36
CA VAL A 226 0.91 5.05 -2.07
C VAL A 226 1.21 6.27 -2.92
N GLU A 227 2.30 6.95 -2.61
CA GLU A 227 2.78 8.08 -3.39
C GLU A 227 3.43 7.60 -4.68
N ILE A 228 2.81 7.87 -5.82
CA ILE A 228 3.41 7.61 -7.13
C ILE A 228 4.48 8.67 -7.39
N LYS A 229 5.74 8.34 -7.12
CA LYS A 229 6.86 9.22 -7.46
C LYS A 229 7.15 9.13 -8.97
N SER A 230 6.96 10.23 -9.69
CA SER A 230 7.42 10.33 -11.08
C SER A 230 8.95 10.35 -11.11
N ILE A 231 9.56 9.23 -11.52
CA ILE A 231 11.02 9.16 -11.67
C ILE A 231 11.43 9.82 -12.99
N SER A 232 12.25 10.86 -12.89
CA SER A 232 12.97 11.44 -14.04
C SER A 232 14.27 10.66 -14.21
N TYR A 233 14.36 9.90 -15.30
CA TYR A 233 15.51 9.05 -15.60
C TYR A 233 16.75 9.88 -15.97
N GLU A 234 16.57 11.13 -16.41
CA GLU A 234 17.65 12.05 -16.73
C GLU A 234 18.61 12.24 -15.56
N LYS A 235 18.08 12.25 -14.33
CA LYS A 235 18.87 12.36 -13.09
C LYS A 235 19.77 11.14 -12.83
N TYR A 236 19.43 10.00 -13.41
CA TYR A 236 20.14 8.73 -13.23
C TYR A 236 21.12 8.42 -14.37
N ILE A 237 21.16 9.25 -15.43
CA ILE A 237 22.08 9.02 -16.56
C ILE A 237 23.53 9.06 -16.09
N GLY A 238 23.96 10.13 -15.41
CA GLY A 238 25.34 10.28 -14.95
C GLY A 238 25.76 9.16 -14.00
N SER A 239 24.97 8.92 -12.95
CA SER A 239 25.25 7.85 -11.97
C SER A 239 25.15 6.45 -12.57
N GLY A 240 24.27 6.23 -13.56
CA GLY A 240 24.17 4.99 -14.31
C GLY A 240 25.39 4.73 -15.20
N ILE A 241 25.96 5.77 -15.83
CA ILE A 241 27.22 5.66 -16.58
C ILE A 241 28.35 5.21 -15.65
N LEU A 242 28.47 5.82 -14.48
CA LEU A 242 29.47 5.43 -13.46
C LEU A 242 29.23 3.99 -12.97
N ALA A 243 27.99 3.56 -12.77
CA ALA A 243 27.68 2.18 -12.38
C ALA A 243 28.13 1.16 -13.45
N VAL A 244 27.96 1.47 -14.74
CA VAL A 244 28.46 0.65 -15.85
C VAL A 244 29.99 0.62 -15.84
N GLN A 245 30.65 1.78 -15.68
CA GLN A 245 32.10 1.86 -15.61
C GLN A 245 32.67 1.04 -14.45
N ARG A 246 32.16 1.23 -13.23
CA ARG A 246 32.57 0.46 -12.06
C ARG A 246 32.39 -1.04 -12.24
N TRP A 247 31.33 -1.46 -12.93
CA TRP A 247 31.15 -2.87 -13.26
C TRP A 247 32.29 -3.39 -14.15
N HIS A 248 32.67 -2.63 -15.18
CA HIS A 248 33.77 -2.98 -16.09
C HIS A 248 35.12 -3.00 -15.36
N GLU A 249 35.40 -2.00 -14.52
CA GLU A 249 36.61 -1.96 -13.68
C GLU A 249 36.70 -3.17 -12.74
N LYS A 250 35.60 -3.53 -12.09
CA LYS A 250 35.52 -4.70 -11.19
C LYS A 250 35.75 -6.03 -11.92
N HIS A 251 35.43 -6.11 -13.21
CA HIS A 251 35.52 -7.34 -14.01
C HIS A 251 36.67 -7.32 -15.03
N VAL A 252 37.55 -6.34 -15.00
CA VAL A 252 38.66 -6.19 -15.96
C VAL A 252 39.56 -7.44 -16.04
N ASN A 253 39.75 -8.13 -14.90
CA ASN A 253 40.58 -9.34 -14.79
C ASN A 253 39.79 -10.65 -15.06
N ARG A 254 38.54 -10.57 -15.51
CA ARG A 254 37.66 -11.72 -15.74
C ARG A 254 37.25 -11.80 -17.22
N PRO A 255 38.09 -12.38 -18.10
CA PRO A 255 37.91 -12.31 -19.56
C PRO A 255 36.67 -13.04 -20.09
N ASN A 256 36.03 -13.89 -19.27
CA ASN A 256 34.84 -14.66 -19.65
C ASN A 256 33.51 -14.06 -19.11
N VAL A 257 33.58 -12.90 -18.45
CA VAL A 257 32.41 -12.22 -17.88
C VAL A 257 32.14 -10.96 -18.69
N PHE A 258 30.93 -10.83 -19.22
CA PHE A 258 30.53 -9.75 -20.12
C PHE A 258 29.32 -9.01 -19.56
N LEU A 259 29.26 -7.69 -19.76
CA LEU A 259 28.11 -6.90 -19.33
C LEU A 259 26.94 -7.11 -20.30
N GLY A 260 26.07 -8.05 -19.98
CA GLY A 260 24.75 -8.19 -20.61
C GLY A 260 23.69 -7.31 -19.95
N LYS A 261 22.48 -7.27 -20.53
CA LYS A 261 21.33 -6.52 -19.99
C LYS A 261 21.02 -6.87 -18.53
N LEU A 262 21.11 -8.15 -18.16
CA LEU A 262 20.84 -8.61 -16.79
C LEU A 262 21.87 -8.08 -15.78
N PHE A 263 23.16 -8.11 -16.12
CA PHE A 263 24.20 -7.58 -15.25
C PHE A 263 24.09 -6.07 -15.10
N MET A 264 23.79 -5.35 -16.19
CA MET A 264 23.56 -3.90 -16.16
C MET A 264 22.35 -3.53 -15.28
N LYS A 265 21.24 -4.26 -15.44
CA LYS A 265 20.06 -4.11 -14.58
C LYS A 265 20.40 -4.32 -13.11
N ASN A 266 21.18 -5.36 -12.79
CA ASN A 266 21.59 -5.63 -11.41
C ASN A 266 22.50 -4.53 -10.85
N SER A 267 23.43 -3.98 -11.64
CA SER A 267 24.22 -2.81 -11.24
C SER A 267 23.35 -1.59 -10.95
N PHE A 268 22.32 -1.33 -11.77
CA PHE A 268 21.41 -0.22 -11.52
C PHE A 268 20.56 -0.43 -10.25
N ILE A 269 20.15 -1.67 -9.96
CA ILE A 269 19.44 -1.97 -8.72
C ILE A 269 20.36 -1.73 -7.51
N SER A 270 21.61 -2.20 -7.54
CA SER A 270 22.52 -2.07 -6.40
C SER A 270 23.04 -0.64 -6.21
N ASP A 271 23.49 0.00 -7.28
CA ASP A 271 24.27 1.24 -7.19
C ASP A 271 23.37 2.48 -7.17
N LEU A 272 22.22 2.42 -7.83
CA LEU A 272 21.26 3.52 -7.94
C LEU A 272 20.04 3.35 -7.03
N GLN A 273 19.97 2.23 -6.29
CA GLN A 273 18.83 1.87 -5.43
C GLN A 273 17.50 1.90 -6.18
N LEU A 274 17.51 1.53 -7.46
CA LEU A 274 16.31 1.48 -8.31
C LEU A 274 15.56 0.16 -8.11
N THR A 275 14.24 0.21 -8.28
CA THR A 275 13.42 -1.00 -8.36
C THR A 275 13.75 -1.78 -9.63
N PRO A 276 13.52 -3.11 -9.68
CA PRO A 276 13.81 -3.89 -10.88
C PRO A 276 13.13 -3.37 -12.16
N GLN A 277 11.93 -2.79 -12.05
CA GLN A 277 11.23 -2.21 -13.19
C GLN A 277 11.90 -0.93 -13.68
N HIS A 278 12.25 -0.01 -12.77
CA HIS A 278 12.95 1.23 -13.12
C HIS A 278 14.36 0.97 -13.65
N ALA A 279 15.08 0.01 -13.07
CA ALA A 279 16.38 -0.43 -13.58
C ALA A 279 16.26 -1.01 -15.00
N SER A 280 15.23 -1.84 -15.27
CA SER A 280 14.99 -2.36 -16.63
C SER A 280 14.71 -1.24 -17.62
N ARG A 281 13.89 -0.26 -17.24
CA ARG A 281 13.57 0.88 -18.09
C ARG A 281 14.78 1.79 -18.33
N LEU A 282 15.66 1.94 -17.33
CA LEU A 282 16.93 2.65 -17.48
C LEU A 282 17.90 1.90 -18.41
N VAL A 283 17.94 0.56 -18.38
CA VAL A 283 18.69 -0.25 -19.36
C VAL A 283 18.16 0.00 -20.77
N ASP A 284 16.85 -0.02 -20.96
CA ASP A 284 16.24 0.24 -22.28
C ASP A 284 16.56 1.67 -22.77
N LEU A 285 16.57 2.66 -21.87
CA LEU A 285 17.00 4.02 -22.18
C LEU A 285 18.48 4.08 -22.58
N PHE A 286 19.37 3.43 -21.82
CA PHE A 286 20.81 3.41 -22.12
C PHE A 286 21.11 2.81 -23.49
N ILE A 287 20.38 1.75 -23.86
CA ILE A 287 20.50 1.12 -25.17
C ILE A 287 19.87 1.99 -26.25
N GLY A 288 18.64 2.48 -26.03
CA GLY A 288 17.88 3.28 -27.00
C GLY A 288 18.54 4.61 -27.34
N GLU A 289 19.10 5.28 -26.34
CA GLU A 289 19.84 6.54 -26.51
C GLU A 289 21.32 6.34 -26.85
N LYS A 290 21.77 5.08 -27.03
CA LYS A 290 23.15 4.73 -27.38
C LYS A 290 24.20 5.27 -26.40
N LEU A 291 23.84 5.36 -25.11
CA LEU A 291 24.80 5.59 -24.02
C LEU A 291 25.71 4.38 -23.83
N VAL A 292 25.22 3.20 -24.19
CA VAL A 292 26.01 1.98 -24.38
C VAL A 292 25.88 1.48 -25.81
N ILE A 293 26.94 0.85 -26.29
CA ILE A 293 26.99 0.19 -27.60
C ILE A 293 27.23 -1.30 -27.41
N GLU A 294 26.55 -2.10 -28.24
CA GLU A 294 26.73 -3.53 -28.27
C GLU A 294 27.98 -3.89 -29.10
N ARG A 295 28.88 -4.68 -28.53
CA ARG A 295 30.04 -5.25 -29.18
C ARG A 295 29.97 -6.77 -29.10
N HIS A 296 30.40 -7.43 -30.17
CA HIS A 296 30.49 -8.88 -30.18
C HIS A 296 31.92 -9.30 -29.82
N ARG A 297 32.03 -10.16 -28.80
CA ARG A 297 33.28 -10.77 -28.38
C ARG A 297 33.03 -12.25 -28.12
N ASN A 298 33.73 -13.13 -28.85
CA ASN A 298 33.60 -14.59 -28.75
C ASN A 298 32.13 -15.09 -28.85
N ASP A 299 31.41 -14.67 -29.90
CA ASP A 299 29.97 -14.97 -30.14
C ASP A 299 29.00 -14.52 -29.04
N LYS A 300 29.44 -13.66 -28.12
CA LYS A 300 28.59 -13.07 -27.08
C LYS A 300 28.50 -11.56 -27.24
N SER A 301 27.30 -11.03 -27.00
CA SER A 301 27.03 -9.61 -26.95
C SER A 301 27.48 -9.01 -25.61
N GLU A 302 28.25 -7.93 -25.67
CA GLU A 302 28.71 -7.14 -24.55
C GLU A 302 28.31 -5.69 -24.73
N TYR A 303 27.75 -5.06 -23.68
CA TYR A 303 27.48 -3.63 -23.68
C TYR A 303 28.66 -2.85 -23.07
N VAL A 304 29.19 -1.90 -23.82
CA VAL A 304 30.24 -0.98 -23.34
C VAL A 304 29.78 0.46 -23.47
N LEU A 305 30.32 1.35 -22.63
CA LEU A 305 30.00 2.77 -22.70
C LEU A 305 30.38 3.36 -24.06
N ASN A 306 29.48 4.20 -24.60
CA ASN A 306 29.74 4.96 -25.80
C ASN A 306 30.58 6.21 -25.46
N VAL A 307 31.90 6.06 -25.50
CA VAL A 307 32.84 7.15 -25.17
C VAL A 307 32.77 8.35 -26.12
N GLU A 308 32.05 8.25 -27.24
CA GLU A 308 31.81 9.38 -28.15
C GLU A 308 30.62 10.25 -27.72
N ASP A 309 29.76 9.75 -26.82
CA ASP A 309 28.62 10.52 -26.32
C ASP A 309 29.08 11.58 -25.31
N PRO A 310 28.74 12.87 -25.49
CA PRO A 310 29.16 13.95 -24.58
C PRO A 310 28.73 13.74 -23.13
N ARG A 311 27.60 13.08 -22.88
CA ARG A 311 27.10 12.81 -21.52
C ARG A 311 27.93 11.73 -20.84
N VAL A 312 28.38 10.73 -21.61
CA VAL A 312 29.32 9.71 -21.13
C VAL A 312 30.63 10.38 -20.76
N GLN A 313 31.22 11.17 -21.65
CA GLN A 313 32.48 11.88 -21.37
C GLN A 313 32.37 12.78 -20.14
N ALA A 314 31.28 13.56 -20.02
CA ALA A 314 31.05 14.43 -18.87
C ALA A 314 30.93 13.66 -17.56
N ALA A 315 30.23 12.52 -17.54
CA ALA A 315 30.09 11.69 -16.34
C ALA A 315 31.43 11.08 -15.91
N LEU A 316 32.20 10.54 -16.86
CA LEU A 316 33.53 9.95 -16.60
C LEU A 316 34.52 11.00 -16.05
N ALA A 317 34.46 12.23 -16.55
CA ALA A 317 35.33 13.32 -16.10
C ALA A 317 35.07 13.71 -14.63
N LEU A 318 33.82 13.62 -14.16
CA LEU A 318 33.44 13.96 -12.78
C LEU A 318 33.90 12.91 -11.74
N GLU A 319 34.22 11.68 -12.16
CA GLU A 319 34.76 10.63 -11.28
C GLU A 319 36.29 10.74 -11.11
N THR A 320 36.98 11.53 -11.94
CA THR A 320 38.43 11.71 -11.81
C THR A 320 38.78 12.65 -10.63
N PRO A 321 39.71 12.27 -9.73
CA PRO A 321 40.08 13.07 -8.56
C PRO A 321 40.68 14.46 -8.86
N GLU A 322 41.00 14.76 -10.13
CA GLU A 322 41.70 15.99 -10.53
C GLU A 322 40.79 17.21 -10.67
N ALA A 323 39.46 17.05 -10.73
CA ALA A 323 38.54 18.18 -10.86
C ALA A 323 38.26 18.94 -9.53
N ALA A 324 38.71 18.41 -8.39
CA ALA A 324 38.48 19.03 -7.07
C ALA A 324 39.58 20.02 -6.62
N VAL A 325 40.65 20.22 -7.41
CA VAL A 325 41.84 21.00 -6.98
C VAL A 325 41.93 22.39 -7.61
N THR A 326 41.08 22.75 -8.57
CA THR A 326 41.24 24.00 -9.36
C THR A 326 40.24 25.12 -9.07
N THR A 327 39.62 25.16 -7.89
CA THR A 327 38.81 26.34 -7.47
C THR A 327 39.23 26.98 -6.14
N ASN A 328 40.42 26.68 -5.59
CA ASN A 328 41.00 27.45 -4.47
C ASN A 328 42.30 28.16 -4.89
N LYS A 329 42.17 29.04 -5.88
CA LYS A 329 43.01 30.23 -6.03
C LYS A 329 42.10 31.33 -6.53
N PHE A 330 41.61 32.18 -5.63
CA PHE A 330 41.56 33.64 -5.76
C PHE A 330 40.94 34.23 -4.49
N SER A 331 41.77 35.03 -3.81
CA SER A 331 41.48 36.07 -2.80
C SER A 331 41.05 35.66 -1.39
#